data_AF-A0A8C2S679-F1
#
_entry.id   AF-A0A8C2S679-F1
#
_cell.length_a   1.000
_cell.length_b   1.000
_cell.length_c   1.000
_cell.angle_alpha   90.00
_cell.angle_beta   90.00
_cell.angle_gamma   90.00
#
_symmetry.space_group_name_H-M   'P 1'
#
loop_
_entity.id
_entity.type
_entity.pdbx_description
1 polymer ?
#
loop_
_entity_poly.entity_id
_entity_poly.type
_entity_poly.pdbx_seq_one_letter_code
_entity_poly.pdbx_strand_id
1 'polypeptide(L)'
;MQSGNLWQVLGLCLLLAYEVSISGNSVELTCPRDFENGIQWKRNNEKMKGHNEKYLFLDNFSEMENSGYYQCLATEGNTEAAHTLYLKARVCKNCIEVNLLEVATIIVVDICVTLGLLLLVYYWSKSRKAKATPMTRGAGAGGRPRGQNRERPPPVPNPDYEPIRKGQRDLYAGLNQRGV
;
A
#
# COMPACT_ATOMS: atom_id res chain seq x y z
N MET A 1 53.68 1.88 20.69
CA MET A 1 52.97 2.88 19.85
C MET A 1 51.51 2.87 20.25
N GLN A 2 51.09 3.91 20.97
CA GLN A 2 49.71 4.13 21.42
C GLN A 2 48.88 4.61 20.22
N SER A 3 47.97 3.78 19.70
CA SER A 3 46.95 4.22 18.74
C SER A 3 45.75 4.76 19.50
N GLY A 4 45.88 6.00 20.00
CA GLY A 4 44.83 6.69 20.74
C GLY A 4 43.69 7.16 19.85
N ASN A 5 42.47 6.79 20.24
CA ASN A 5 41.37 7.73 20.50
C ASN A 5 41.05 8.78 19.41
N LEU A 6 40.75 8.36 18.18
CA LEU A 6 40.30 9.30 17.14
C LEU A 6 38.80 9.21 16.77
N TRP A 7 38.04 8.29 17.38
CA TRP A 7 36.62 8.09 17.04
C TRP A 7 35.63 8.59 18.11
N GLN A 8 36.11 9.13 19.23
CA GLN A 8 35.25 9.63 20.31
C GLN A 8 34.91 11.13 20.25
N VAL A 9 35.39 11.88 19.25
CA VAL A 9 35.21 13.35 19.20
C VAL A 9 33.97 13.78 18.40
N LEU A 10 33.26 12.88 17.74
CA LEU A 10 32.00 13.23 17.05
C LEU A 10 30.77 13.30 17.98
N GLY A 11 30.93 13.07 19.29
CA GLY A 11 29.82 12.90 20.24
C GLY A 11 29.35 14.14 21.01
N LEU A 12 29.92 15.33 20.81
CA LEU A 12 29.69 16.49 21.70
C LEU A 12 29.42 17.81 20.97
N CYS A 13 28.70 17.75 19.85
CA CYS A 13 27.92 18.89 19.39
C CYS A 13 26.42 18.64 19.70
N LEU A 14 26.10 18.34 20.97
CA LEU A 14 24.76 18.58 21.49
C LEU A 14 24.60 20.09 21.60
N LEU A 15 24.28 20.72 20.46
CA LEU A 15 23.66 22.03 20.49
C LEU A 15 22.44 21.90 21.40
N LEU A 16 22.42 22.63 22.51
CA LEU A 16 21.26 22.80 23.38
C LEU A 16 20.16 23.48 22.56
N ALA A 17 19.47 22.70 21.73
CA ALA A 17 18.44 23.13 20.80
C ALA A 17 17.07 22.73 21.32
N TYR A 18 16.07 23.58 21.10
CA TYR A 18 14.69 23.24 21.40
C TYR A 18 14.27 22.04 20.56
N GLU A 19 13.67 21.06 21.23
CA GLU A 19 12.96 19.98 20.55
C GLU A 19 11.50 20.42 20.37
N VAL A 20 11.01 20.30 19.14
CA VAL A 20 9.66 20.71 18.74
C VAL A 20 8.98 19.48 18.15
N SER A 21 7.94 18.99 18.80
CA SER A 21 7.10 17.91 18.29
C SER A 21 5.73 18.47 17.91
N ILE A 22 5.30 18.18 16.68
CA ILE A 22 4.03 18.64 16.14
C ILE A 22 3.16 17.40 15.96
N SER A 23 1.99 17.38 16.57
CA SER A 23 1.07 16.25 16.48
C SER A 23 -0.33 16.75 16.18
N GLY A 24 -0.77 16.58 14.92
CA GLY A 24 -2.08 16.99 14.46
C GLY A 24 -2.31 18.51 14.58
N ASN A 25 -3.12 18.92 15.57
CA ASN A 25 -3.43 20.32 15.89
C ASN A 25 -2.63 20.87 17.08
N SER A 26 -1.82 20.04 17.74
CA SER A 26 -1.11 20.37 18.97
C SER A 26 0.38 20.48 18.72
N VAL A 27 1.03 21.38 19.44
CA VAL A 27 2.49 21.58 19.40
C VAL A 27 3.04 21.41 20.80
N GLU A 28 4.09 20.61 20.94
CA GLU A 28 4.81 20.43 22.18
C GLU A 28 6.24 20.94 22.01
N LEU A 29 6.66 21.79 22.94
CA LEU A 29 8.00 22.38 22.98
C LEU A 29 8.74 21.86 24.22
N THR A 30 9.94 21.33 24.01
CA THR A 30 10.81 20.89 25.10
C THR A 30 11.94 21.90 25.29
N CYS A 31 12.11 22.37 26.52
CA CYS A 31 13.24 23.24 26.85
C CYS A 31 14.57 22.45 26.77
N PRO A 32 15.60 22.97 26.09
CA PRO A 32 16.88 22.27 25.93
C PRO A 32 17.66 22.10 27.22
N ARG A 33 17.41 22.96 28.21
CA ARG A 33 18.11 22.97 29.50
C ARG A 33 17.16 22.55 30.61
N ASP A 34 17.66 21.66 31.47
CA ASP A 34 17.00 21.31 32.71
C ASP A 34 17.33 22.34 33.77
N PHE A 35 16.29 22.87 34.42
CA PHE A 35 16.42 23.80 35.53
C PHE A 35 15.86 23.14 36.79
N GLU A 36 16.68 23.02 37.84
CA GLU A 36 16.27 22.39 39.10
C GLU A 36 15.17 23.18 39.84
N ASN A 37 15.14 24.50 39.67
CA ASN A 37 14.22 25.42 40.39
C ASN A 37 12.90 25.66 39.63
N GLY A 38 12.54 24.78 38.70
CA GLY A 38 11.35 24.93 37.84
C GLY A 38 11.58 25.90 36.66
N ILE A 39 10.71 25.75 35.65
CA ILE A 39 10.87 26.39 34.34
C ILE A 39 9.74 27.40 34.14
N GLN A 40 10.05 28.63 33.77
CA GLN A 40 9.07 29.65 33.41
C GLN A 40 9.11 29.90 31.91
N TRP A 41 7.96 29.70 31.26
CA TRP A 41 7.79 29.99 29.83
C TRP A 41 7.37 31.44 29.58
N LYS A 42 7.96 32.04 28.53
CA LYS A 42 7.55 33.33 27.98
C LYS A 42 7.22 33.20 26.50
N ARG A 43 6.19 33.93 26.07
CA ARG A 43 5.83 34.12 24.66
C ARG A 43 5.82 35.61 24.35
N ASN A 44 6.56 36.03 23.32
CA ASN A 44 6.68 37.44 22.93
C ASN A 44 6.99 38.38 24.13
N ASN A 45 7.89 37.94 25.02
CA ASN A 45 8.26 38.58 26.29
C ASN A 45 7.19 38.61 27.40
N GLU A 46 5.99 38.09 27.16
CA GLU A 46 4.95 37.93 28.17
C GLU A 46 5.08 36.60 28.90
N LYS A 47 4.91 36.60 30.23
CA LYS A 47 4.98 35.39 31.05
C LYS A 47 3.71 34.54 30.88
N MET A 48 3.87 33.28 30.56
CA MET A 48 2.78 32.31 30.54
C MET A 48 2.55 31.79 31.96
N LYS A 49 1.30 31.85 32.45
CA LYS A 49 0.92 31.36 33.78
C LYS A 49 0.52 29.89 33.67
N GLY A 50 0.94 29.07 34.64
CA GLY A 50 0.51 27.67 34.74
C GLY A 50 1.38 26.65 33.98
N HIS A 51 2.42 27.10 33.27
CA HIS A 51 3.37 26.22 32.58
C HIS A 51 4.71 26.25 33.31
N ASN A 52 4.89 25.34 34.26
CA ASN A 52 6.11 25.22 35.08
C ASN A 52 6.98 24.00 34.72
N GLU A 53 6.52 23.21 33.75
CA GLU A 53 7.15 21.96 33.35
C GLU A 53 8.15 22.18 32.20
N LYS A 54 9.00 21.16 31.99
CA LYS A 54 9.98 21.13 30.88
C LYS A 54 9.31 21.14 29.51
N TYR A 55 8.10 20.59 29.44
CA TYR A 55 7.29 20.49 28.24
C TYR A 55 6.24 21.60 28.26
N LEU A 56 6.11 22.32 27.16
CA LEU A 56 5.02 23.27 26.93
C LEU A 56 4.09 22.69 25.87
N PHE A 57 2.91 22.27 26.30
CA PHE A 57 1.87 21.75 25.43
C PHE A 57 0.93 22.88 24.99
N LEU A 58 0.85 23.11 23.69
CA LEU A 58 -0.08 24.05 23.06
C LEU A 58 -1.13 23.28 22.27
N ASP A 59 -2.35 23.16 22.82
CA ASP A 59 -3.49 22.61 22.10
C ASP A 59 -4.09 23.62 21.11
N ASN A 60 -4.69 23.13 20.03
CA ASN A 60 -5.31 23.93 18.96
C ASN A 60 -4.43 25.08 18.48
N PHE A 61 -3.21 24.76 18.06
CA PHE A 61 -2.26 25.75 17.59
C PHE A 61 -2.79 26.49 16.35
N SER A 62 -2.67 27.82 16.35
CA SER A 62 -3.05 28.67 15.22
C SER A 62 -1.81 29.44 14.76
N GLU A 63 -1.51 29.42 13.46
CA GLU A 63 -0.37 30.17 12.90
C GLU A 63 -0.48 31.67 13.22
N MET A 64 -1.69 32.24 13.23
CA MET A 64 -1.87 33.68 13.46
C MET A 64 -1.72 34.07 14.94
N GLU A 65 -2.20 33.24 15.86
CA GLU A 65 -2.31 33.60 17.27
C GLU A 65 -1.15 33.07 18.12
N ASN A 66 -0.63 31.89 17.76
CA ASN A 66 0.36 31.17 18.57
C ASN A 66 1.77 31.20 17.97
N SER A 67 1.96 31.78 16.78
CA SER A 67 3.31 32.03 16.26
C SER A 67 4.00 33.17 17.01
N GLY A 68 5.30 33.04 17.25
CA GLY A 68 6.07 34.06 17.96
C GLY A 68 7.36 33.54 18.57
N TYR A 69 7.94 34.37 19.42
CA TYR A 69 9.16 34.04 20.15
C TYR A 69 8.82 33.35 21.47
N TYR A 70 9.33 32.14 21.65
CA TYR A 70 9.26 31.34 22.86
C TYR A 70 10.59 31.33 23.58
N GLN A 71 10.55 31.40 24.90
CA GLN A 71 11.73 31.37 25.76
C GLN A 71 11.39 30.57 27.03
N CYS A 72 12.25 29.61 27.39
CA CYS A 72 12.24 29.01 28.71
C CYS A 72 13.32 29.65 29.59
N LEU A 73 12.97 29.92 30.85
CA LEU A 73 13.82 30.58 31.84
C LEU A 73 13.76 29.80 33.16
N ALA A 74 14.83 29.86 33.97
CA ALA A 74 14.74 29.42 35.36
C ALA A 74 13.84 30.37 36.17
N THR A 75 13.11 29.85 37.16
CA THR A 75 12.28 30.66 38.08
C THR A 75 13.12 31.65 38.89
N GLU A 76 14.34 31.27 39.27
CA GLU A 76 15.30 32.12 39.98
C GLU A 76 16.60 32.27 39.17
N GLY A 77 16.93 33.50 38.80
CA GLY A 77 18.30 33.87 38.38
C GLY A 77 18.61 33.76 36.88
N ASN A 78 18.97 34.92 36.32
CA ASN A 78 19.58 35.20 35.02
C ASN A 78 18.81 34.84 33.73
N THR A 79 18.25 35.89 33.13
CA THR A 79 17.77 35.96 31.74
C THR A 79 18.88 35.85 30.69
N GLU A 80 20.14 35.70 31.10
CA GLU A 80 21.31 35.85 30.24
C GLU A 80 21.62 34.60 29.40
N ALA A 81 20.96 33.46 29.67
CA ALA A 81 21.10 32.21 28.91
C ALA A 81 19.78 31.71 28.32
N ALA A 82 18.82 32.62 28.08
CA ALA A 82 17.54 32.27 27.49
C ALA A 82 17.71 32.07 25.98
N HIS A 83 17.91 30.83 25.54
CA HIS A 83 17.82 30.52 24.12
C HIS A 83 16.43 30.90 23.63
N THR A 84 16.34 31.70 22.56
CA THR A 84 15.06 32.13 22.00
C THR A 84 14.71 31.22 20.82
N LEU A 85 13.48 30.72 20.79
CA LEU A 85 12.94 29.96 19.67
C LEU A 85 11.89 30.81 18.97
N TYR A 86 12.06 31.08 17.68
CA TYR A 86 10.97 31.62 16.88
C TYR A 86 10.15 30.46 16.30
N LEU A 87 8.95 30.26 16.82
CA LEU A 87 8.05 29.22 16.35
C LEU A 87 7.07 29.80 15.34
N LYS A 88 7.13 29.27 14.12
CA LYS A 88 6.12 29.50 13.07
C LYS A 88 5.79 28.16 12.44
N ALA A 89 4.62 27.63 12.78
CA ALA A 89 4.15 26.34 12.32
C ALA A 89 2.73 26.44 11.75
N ARG A 90 2.42 25.60 10.75
CA ARG A 90 1.07 25.39 10.26
C ARG A 90 0.64 23.99 10.68
N VAL A 91 -0.32 23.93 11.60
CA VAL A 91 -0.90 22.67 12.04
C VAL A 91 -2.23 22.44 11.33
N CYS A 92 -2.61 21.18 11.18
CA CYS A 92 -3.80 20.80 10.44
C CYS A 92 -4.42 19.54 11.06
N LYS A 93 -5.75 19.55 11.18
CA LYS A 93 -6.51 18.39 11.64
C LYS A 93 -6.55 17.33 10.53
N ASN A 94 -6.10 16.12 10.85
CA ASN A 94 -6.02 14.98 9.92
C ASN A 94 -4.99 15.11 8.79
N CYS A 95 -4.05 16.05 8.88
CA CYS A 95 -2.91 16.02 7.97
C CYS A 95 -1.97 14.88 8.38
N ILE A 96 -1.54 14.10 7.39
CA ILE A 96 -0.56 13.03 7.55
C ILE A 96 0.75 13.60 7.04
N GLU A 97 1.81 13.52 7.84
CA GLU A 97 3.14 13.89 7.38
C GLU A 97 3.61 12.86 6.37
N VAL A 98 3.56 13.22 5.08
CA VAL A 98 3.88 12.28 4.02
C VAL A 98 5.40 12.20 3.87
N ASN A 99 6.01 11.18 4.46
CA ASN A 99 7.43 10.90 4.26
C ASN A 99 7.65 10.18 2.92
N LEU A 100 8.75 10.50 2.22
CA LEU A 100 9.16 9.83 0.98
C LEU A 100 9.23 8.31 1.13
N LEU A 101 9.75 7.84 2.26
CA LEU A 101 9.82 6.41 2.57
C LEU A 101 8.42 5.81 2.75
N GLU A 102 7.51 6.50 3.42
CA GLU A 102 6.14 6.02 3.60
C GLU A 102 5.42 5.90 2.26
N VAL A 103 5.51 6.91 1.39
CA VAL A 103 4.94 6.82 0.03
C VAL A 103 5.54 5.68 -0.76
N ALA A 104 6.86 5.52 -0.71
CA ALA A 104 7.53 4.41 -1.38
C ALA A 104 7.02 3.05 -0.86
N THR A 105 6.82 2.90 0.46
CA THR A 105 6.28 1.67 1.02
C THR A 105 4.85 1.40 0.56
N ILE A 106 3.99 2.42 0.49
CA ILE A 106 2.61 2.27 0.00
C ILE A 106 2.61 1.78 -1.46
N ILE A 107 3.45 2.36 -2.31
CA ILE A 107 3.58 1.95 -3.72
C ILE A 107 4.07 0.50 -3.84
N VAL A 108 5.10 0.13 -3.06
CA VAL A 108 5.65 -1.24 -3.08
C VAL A 108 4.59 -2.26 -2.65
N VAL A 109 3.84 -1.95 -1.59
CA VAL A 109 2.74 -2.81 -1.12
C VAL A 109 1.68 -2.99 -2.21
N ASP A 110 1.27 -1.92 -2.88
CA ASP A 110 0.28 -1.99 -3.98
C ASP A 110 0.77 -2.85 -5.15
N ILE A 111 2.04 -2.68 -5.56
CA ILE A 111 2.68 -3.52 -6.59
C ILE A 111 2.70 -4.99 -6.16
N CYS A 112 3.07 -5.29 -4.91
CA CYS A 112 3.09 -6.66 -4.41
C CYS A 112 1.69 -7.29 -4.36
N VAL A 113 0.67 -6.53 -3.96
CA VAL A 113 -0.72 -7.01 -3.91
C VAL A 113 -1.24 -7.28 -5.32
N THR A 114 -1.06 -6.33 -6.25
CA THR A 114 -1.50 -6.50 -7.63
C THR A 114 -0.80 -7.67 -8.32
N LEU A 115 0.53 -7.80 -8.18
CA LEU A 115 1.28 -8.96 -8.70
C LEU A 115 0.85 -10.27 -8.04
N GLY A 116 0.63 -10.28 -6.72
CA GLY A 116 0.16 -11.44 -5.99
C GLY A 116 -1.21 -11.93 -6.48
N LEU A 117 -2.15 -11.02 -6.70
CA LEU A 117 -3.47 -11.31 -7.26
C LEU A 117 -3.37 -11.83 -8.70
N LEU A 118 -2.52 -11.22 -9.54
CA LEU A 118 -2.29 -11.69 -10.92
C LEU A 118 -1.74 -13.11 -10.95
N LEU A 119 -0.74 -13.43 -10.12
CA LEU A 119 -0.19 -14.78 -10.03
C LEU A 119 -1.24 -15.77 -9.51
N LEU A 120 -2.00 -15.41 -8.48
CA LEU A 120 -3.05 -16.27 -7.93
C LEU A 120 -4.11 -16.60 -8.99
N VAL A 121 -4.64 -15.59 -9.69
CA VAL A 121 -5.59 -15.79 -10.79
C VAL A 121 -4.95 -16.60 -11.92
N TYR A 122 -3.70 -16.33 -12.26
CA TYR A 122 -2.97 -17.10 -13.28
C TYR A 122 -2.88 -18.58 -12.91
N TYR A 123 -2.44 -18.92 -11.69
CA TYR A 123 -2.35 -20.29 -11.22
C TYR A 123 -3.72 -20.96 -11.08
N TRP A 124 -4.75 -20.24 -10.66
CA TRP A 124 -6.12 -20.74 -10.62
C TRP A 124 -6.66 -21.01 -12.03
N SER A 125 -6.39 -20.15 -12.99
CA SER A 125 -6.79 -20.35 -14.39
C SER A 125 -6.07 -21.56 -15.00
N LYS A 126 -4.77 -21.74 -14.72
CA LYS A 126 -3.95 -22.86 -15.21
C LYS A 126 -4.35 -24.18 -14.57
N SER A 127 -4.58 -24.20 -13.26
CA SER A 127 -5.08 -25.39 -12.55
C SER A 127 -6.50 -25.77 -12.97
N ARG A 128 -7.35 -24.80 -13.34
CA ARG A 128 -8.65 -25.09 -13.99
C ARG A 128 -8.49 -25.65 -15.40
N LYS A 129 -7.51 -25.19 -16.20
CA LYS A 129 -7.21 -25.80 -17.51
C LYS A 129 -6.72 -27.26 -17.40
N ALA A 130 -6.06 -27.64 -16.30
CA ALA A 130 -5.66 -29.02 -16.05
C ALA A 130 -6.80 -29.92 -15.50
N LYS A 131 -7.82 -29.33 -14.85
CA LYS A 131 -9.03 -30.03 -14.38
C LYS A 131 -10.17 -30.04 -15.40
N ALA A 132 -10.09 -29.23 -16.45
CA ALA A 132 -10.87 -29.44 -17.64
C ALA A 132 -10.31 -30.69 -18.35
N THR A 133 -10.74 -31.88 -17.90
CA THR A 133 -10.92 -32.99 -18.84
C THR A 133 -11.46 -32.39 -20.12
N PRO A 134 -10.82 -32.60 -21.29
CA PRO A 134 -11.37 -32.10 -22.53
C PRO A 134 -12.82 -32.56 -22.55
N MET A 135 -13.75 -31.60 -22.46
CA MET A 135 -15.14 -31.85 -22.76
C MET A 135 -15.14 -32.12 -24.26
N THR A 136 -14.76 -33.35 -24.62
CA THR A 136 -15.35 -34.05 -25.72
C THR A 136 -16.83 -33.76 -25.59
N ARG A 137 -17.36 -33.02 -26.57
CA ARG A 137 -18.80 -32.79 -26.70
C ARG A 137 -19.50 -34.13 -26.49
N GLY A 138 -20.29 -34.24 -25.42
CA GLY A 138 -21.14 -35.40 -25.17
C GLY A 138 -20.85 -36.16 -23.89
N ALA A 139 -20.89 -35.50 -22.73
CA ALA A 139 -21.27 -36.19 -21.50
C ALA A 139 -22.80 -36.39 -21.50
N GLY A 140 -23.25 -37.31 -22.37
CA GLY A 140 -24.59 -37.89 -22.33
C GLY A 140 -24.47 -39.31 -21.78
N ALA A 141 -25.32 -39.64 -20.83
CA ALA A 141 -25.30 -40.85 -20.02
C ALA A 141 -25.13 -42.17 -20.81
N GLY A 142 -24.33 -43.08 -20.25
CA GLY A 142 -24.44 -44.53 -20.44
C GLY A 142 -23.79 -45.15 -21.68
N GLY A 143 -22.80 -46.03 -21.45
CA GLY A 143 -22.52 -47.16 -22.36
C GLY A 143 -21.06 -47.38 -22.77
N ARG A 144 -20.40 -48.33 -22.08
CA ARG A 144 -19.24 -49.19 -22.45
C ARG A 144 -17.99 -48.57 -23.13
N PRO A 145 -16.77 -48.98 -22.75
CA PRO A 145 -15.56 -48.61 -23.49
C PRO A 145 -15.62 -49.24 -24.88
N ARG A 146 -15.79 -48.40 -25.92
CA ARG A 146 -15.80 -48.87 -27.31
C ARG A 146 -14.36 -49.25 -27.67
N GLY A 147 -14.12 -50.55 -27.75
CA GLY A 147 -12.85 -51.12 -28.19
C GLY A 147 -12.43 -50.59 -29.56
N GLN A 148 -11.12 -50.71 -29.79
CA GLN A 148 -10.34 -50.38 -30.99
C GLN A 148 -11.17 -50.29 -32.29
N ASN A 149 -10.97 -49.15 -32.97
CA ASN A 149 -11.52 -48.77 -34.26
C ASN A 149 -11.60 -49.96 -35.26
N ARG A 150 -12.76 -50.63 -35.29
CA ARG A 150 -13.16 -51.47 -36.42
C ARG A 150 -14.02 -50.58 -37.30
N GLU A 151 -13.45 -50.15 -38.42
CA GLU A 151 -14.21 -49.62 -39.55
C GLU A 151 -15.36 -50.60 -39.82
N ARG A 152 -16.59 -50.11 -39.62
CA ARG A 152 -17.76 -50.85 -40.11
C ARG A 152 -17.64 -50.84 -41.63
N PRO A 153 -17.69 -52.01 -42.31
CA PRO A 153 -17.80 -52.00 -43.76
C PRO A 153 -19.06 -51.19 -44.13
N PRO A 154 -19.02 -50.43 -45.24
CA PRO A 154 -20.19 -49.70 -45.70
C PRO A 154 -21.35 -50.68 -45.86
N PRO A 155 -22.60 -50.27 -45.54
CA PRO A 155 -23.77 -51.09 -45.78
C PRO A 155 -23.74 -51.62 -47.21
N VAL A 156 -23.97 -52.92 -47.38
CA VAL A 156 -24.03 -53.55 -48.72
C VAL A 156 -25.04 -52.76 -49.56
N PRO A 157 -24.67 -52.24 -50.73
CA PRO A 157 -25.60 -51.55 -51.60
C PRO A 157 -26.79 -52.47 -51.88
N ASN A 158 -28.00 -51.99 -51.61
CA ASN A 158 -29.21 -52.74 -51.87
C ASN A 158 -29.23 -53.13 -53.36
N PRO A 159 -29.38 -54.43 -53.73
CA PRO A 159 -29.31 -54.88 -55.12
C PRO A 159 -30.32 -54.21 -56.06
N ASP A 160 -31.39 -53.64 -55.51
CA ASP A 160 -32.42 -52.94 -56.27
C ASP A 160 -32.03 -51.51 -56.69
N TYR A 161 -30.82 -51.04 -56.31
CA TYR A 161 -30.34 -49.70 -56.67
C TYR A 161 -28.98 -49.76 -57.36
N GLU A 162 -28.85 -49.00 -58.44
CA GLU A 162 -27.59 -48.85 -59.16
C GLU A 162 -26.54 -48.10 -58.31
N PRO A 163 -25.25 -48.44 -58.42
CA PRO A 163 -24.18 -47.72 -57.71
C PRO A 163 -24.13 -46.24 -58.11
N ILE A 164 -24.32 -45.34 -57.14
CA ILE A 164 -24.29 -43.89 -57.34
C ILE A 164 -22.92 -43.46 -57.86
N ARG A 165 -22.87 -42.83 -59.05
CA ARG A 165 -21.64 -42.28 -59.63
C ARG A 165 -21.20 -41.03 -58.84
N LYS A 166 -20.07 -41.12 -58.14
CA LYS A 166 -19.48 -39.99 -57.41
C LYS A 166 -19.08 -38.89 -58.40
N GLY A 167 -19.76 -37.74 -58.35
CA GLY A 167 -19.41 -36.54 -59.12
C GLY A 167 -20.56 -35.89 -59.89
N GLN A 168 -21.71 -36.56 -60.00
CA GLN A 168 -22.91 -36.02 -60.65
C GLN A 168 -24.01 -35.77 -59.62
N ARG A 169 -24.64 -34.60 -59.66
CA ARG A 169 -25.72 -34.23 -58.74
C ARG A 169 -27.00 -34.89 -59.25
N ASP A 170 -27.50 -35.91 -58.55
CA ASP A 170 -28.74 -36.58 -58.94
C ASP A 170 -29.89 -35.57 -58.96
N LEU A 171 -30.69 -35.58 -60.03
CA LEU A 171 -31.73 -34.59 -60.31
C LEU A 171 -32.77 -34.46 -59.19
N TYR A 172 -32.93 -35.52 -58.37
CA TYR A 172 -33.87 -35.58 -57.25
C TYR A 172 -33.22 -35.38 -55.87
N ALA A 173 -31.91 -35.14 -55.79
CA ALA A 173 -31.19 -35.00 -54.51
C ALA A 173 -31.59 -33.76 -53.67
N GLY A 174 -32.42 -32.86 -54.22
CA GLY A 174 -32.87 -31.62 -53.55
C GLY A 174 -34.31 -31.64 -53.03
N LEU A 175 -35.08 -32.73 -53.21
CA LEU A 175 -36.53 -32.71 -52.97
C LEU A 175 -37.00 -33.14 -51.57
N ASN A 176 -36.11 -33.62 -50.69
CA ASN A 176 -36.46 -34.03 -49.33
C ASN A 176 -36.17 -32.96 -48.27
N GLN A 177 -36.43 -31.69 -48.58
CA GLN A 177 -36.64 -30.65 -47.56
C GLN A 177 -38.13 -30.29 -47.48
N ARG A 178 -38.93 -31.22 -46.97
CA ARG A 178 -40.21 -30.89 -46.34
C ARG A 178 -40.28 -31.66 -45.03
N GLY A 179 -40.21 -30.90 -43.93
CA GLY A 179 -40.20 -31.43 -42.59
C GLY A 179 -41.52 -32.09 -42.21
N VAL A 180 -41.39 -33.15 -41.41
CA VAL A 180 -42.09 -33.39 -40.13
C VAL A 180 -41.08 -34.10 -39.23
#